data_AF-A0A3D1N942-F1
#
_entry.id   AF-A0A3D1N942-F1
#
_cell.length_a   1.000
_cell.length_b   1.000
_cell.length_c   1.000
_cell.angle_alpha   90.00
_cell.angle_beta   90.00
_cell.angle_gamma   90.00
#
_symmetry.space_group_name_H-M   'P 1'
#
loop_
_entity.id
_entity.type
_entity.pdbx_description
1 polymer ?
#
loop_
_entity_poly.entity_id
_entity_poly.type
_entity_poly.pdbx_seq_one_letter_code
_entity_poly.pdbx_strand_id
1 'polypeptide(L)'
;MANQINPNLLKNKVLAKQVIEYQNELEKIKLERGWLGGIWGNTEKIPNNIAALAISILLATGILYTYCAMDLPTDKISLPIKDFWLIIAPLITLAIGYLFGDKSKKNES
;
A
#
# COMPACT_ATOMS: atom_id res chain seq x y z
N MET A 1 -12.79 16.42 2.31
CA MET A 1 -12.74 17.39 3.42
C MET A 1 -12.25 18.70 2.85
N ALA A 2 -13.11 19.70 2.73
CA ALA A 2 -12.72 21.03 2.27
C ALA A 2 -11.92 21.70 3.39
N ASN A 3 -10.63 21.93 3.18
CA ASN A 3 -9.83 22.73 4.09
C ASN A 3 -10.38 24.15 4.08
N GLN A 4 -10.77 24.65 5.25
CA GLN A 4 -11.17 26.04 5.43
C GLN A 4 -9.93 26.93 5.26
N ILE A 5 -9.71 27.41 4.04
CA ILE A 5 -8.66 28.39 3.75
C ILE A 5 -9.01 29.65 4.54
N ASN A 6 -8.17 29.99 5.52
CA ASN A 6 -8.35 31.19 6.34
C ASN A 6 -8.46 32.42 5.41
N PRO A 7 -9.57 33.19 5.45
CA PRO A 7 -9.79 34.29 4.51
C PRO A 7 -8.71 35.39 4.59
N ASN A 8 -7.94 35.46 5.69
CA ASN A 8 -6.80 36.38 5.80
C ASN A 8 -5.56 35.95 5.00
N LEU A 9 -5.44 34.68 4.56
CA LEU A 9 -4.37 34.21 3.66
C LEU A 9 -4.50 34.81 2.24
N LEU A 10 -5.72 35.11 1.80
CA LEU A 10 -6.00 35.63 0.46
C LEU A 10 -5.65 37.11 0.29
N LYS A 11 -5.40 37.82 1.40
CA LYS A 11 -5.09 39.25 1.40
C LYS A 11 -3.65 39.54 0.96
N ASN A 12 -2.77 38.54 1.04
CA ASN A 12 -1.36 38.65 0.64
C ASN A 12 -1.10 37.81 -0.62
N LYS A 13 -1.00 38.48 -1.78
CA LYS A 13 -0.87 37.81 -3.10
C LYS A 13 0.24 36.77 -3.18
N VAL A 14 1.33 36.97 -2.43
CA VAL A 14 2.49 36.05 -2.40
C VAL A 14 2.12 34.75 -1.68
N LEU A 15 1.48 34.85 -0.51
CA LEU A 15 1.04 33.68 0.26
C LEU A 15 -0.07 32.92 -0.45
N ALA A 16 -1.01 33.64 -1.08
CA ALA A 16 -2.06 33.02 -1.88
C ALA A 16 -1.49 32.19 -3.03
N LYS A 17 -0.47 32.70 -3.75
CA LYS A 17 0.20 31.96 -4.82
C LYS A 17 0.89 30.70 -4.29
N GLN A 18 1.60 30.82 -3.17
CA GLN A 18 2.33 29.71 -2.56
C GLN A 18 1.39 28.59 -2.08
N VAL A 19 0.25 28.94 -1.49
CA VAL A 19 -0.76 27.95 -1.08
C VAL A 19 -1.38 27.26 -2.29
N ILE A 20 -1.70 27.99 -3.35
CA ILE A 20 -2.26 27.42 -4.58
C ILE A 20 -1.25 26.48 -5.25
N GLU A 21 0.01 26.89 -5.38
CA GLU A 21 1.07 26.04 -5.95
C GLU A 21 1.27 24.76 -5.14
N TYR A 22 1.32 24.87 -3.81
CA TYR A 22 1.45 23.72 -2.93
C TYR A 22 0.25 22.77 -3.03
N GLN A 23 -0.98 23.29 -3.12
CA GLN A 23 -2.17 22.46 -3.33
C GLN A 23 -2.13 21.74 -4.69
N ASN A 24 -1.68 22.43 -5.72
CA ASN A 24 -1.56 21.87 -7.07
C ASN A 24 -0.50 20.76 -7.11
N GLU A 25 0.61 20.91 -6.38
CA GLU A 25 1.60 19.84 -6.19
C GLU A 25 1.02 18.66 -5.42
N LEU A 26 0.28 18.89 -4.34
CA LEU A 26 -0.39 17.83 -3.59
C LEU A 26 -1.42 17.06 -4.45
N GLU A 27 -2.18 17.76 -5.30
CA GLU A 27 -3.11 17.11 -6.23
C GLU A 27 -2.39 16.28 -7.29
N LYS A 28 -1.27 16.77 -7.83
CA LYS A 28 -0.43 15.99 -8.76
C LYS A 28 0.11 14.73 -8.09
N ILE A 29 0.67 14.85 -6.89
CA ILE A 29 1.17 13.71 -6.10
C ILE A 29 0.05 12.71 -5.82
N LYS A 30 -1.16 13.18 -5.53
CA LYS A 30 -2.34 12.35 -5.28
C LYS A 30 -2.81 11.63 -6.54
N LEU A 31 -2.78 12.28 -7.70
CA LEU A 31 -3.11 11.68 -9.00
C LEU A 31 -2.08 10.62 -9.40
N GLU A 32 -0.79 10.90 -9.20
CA GLU A 32 0.30 9.97 -9.50
C GLU A 32 0.33 8.75 -8.55
N ARG A 33 -0.18 8.89 -7.32
CA ARG A 33 -0.27 7.81 -6.31
C ARG A 33 -1.17 6.65 -6.74
N GLY A 34 -2.21 6.93 -7.53
CA GLY A 34 -3.29 5.96 -7.81
C GLY A 34 -3.95 5.38 -6.54
N TRP A 35 -4.83 4.38 -6.69
CA TRP A 35 -5.46 3.72 -5.54
C TRP A 35 -4.42 3.03 -4.64
N LEU A 36 -3.44 2.36 -5.24
CA LEU A 36 -2.45 1.57 -4.51
C LEU A 36 -1.53 2.41 -3.62
N GLY A 37 -1.09 3.58 -4.10
CA GLY A 37 -0.30 4.51 -3.29
C GLY A 37 -1.11 5.20 -2.19
N GLY A 38 -2.44 5.25 -2.32
CA GLY A 38 -3.35 5.75 -1.29
C GLY A 38 -3.40 4.87 -0.05
N ILE A 39 -3.26 3.54 -0.21
CA ILE A 39 -3.26 2.58 0.90
C ILE A 39 -1.84 2.36 1.46
N TRP A 40 -0.81 2.34 0.60
CA TRP A 40 0.57 2.04 1.03
C TRP A 40 1.52 3.24 1.18
N GLY A 41 1.04 4.44 0.92
CA GLY A 41 1.59 5.64 1.55
C GLY A 41 2.79 6.30 0.88
N ASN A 42 3.32 5.81 -0.25
CA ASN A 42 4.24 6.62 -1.06
C ASN A 42 4.37 6.20 -2.54
N THR A 43 4.24 7.16 -3.47
CA THR A 43 4.45 6.94 -4.92
C THR A 43 5.93 6.77 -5.26
N GLU A 44 6.84 7.29 -4.42
CA GLU A 44 8.28 7.39 -4.70
C GLU A 44 8.98 6.03 -4.80
N LYS A 45 8.35 4.94 -4.35
CA LYS A 45 8.89 3.59 -4.44
C LYS A 45 7.88 2.63 -5.05
N ILE A 46 7.68 2.73 -6.37
CA ILE A 46 6.96 1.76 -7.22
C ILE A 46 7.22 0.30 -6.78
N PRO A 47 8.49 -0.16 -6.61
CA PRO A 47 8.78 -1.51 -6.13
C PRO A 47 8.16 -1.87 -4.78
N ASN A 48 8.15 -0.94 -3.82
CA ASN A 48 7.58 -1.17 -2.49
C ASN A 48 6.06 -1.31 -2.56
N ASN A 49 5.41 -0.55 -3.43
CA ASN A 49 3.97 -0.66 -3.65
C ASN A 49 3.60 -2.01 -4.28
N ILE A 50 4.43 -2.54 -5.19
CA ILE A 50 4.23 -3.87 -5.76
C ILE A 50 4.41 -4.95 -4.69
N ALA A 51 5.44 -4.87 -3.85
CA ALA A 51 5.66 -5.83 -2.77
C ALA A 51 4.50 -5.81 -1.75
N ALA A 52 4.03 -4.63 -1.39
CA ALA A 52 2.85 -4.43 -0.54
C ALA A 52 1.57 -5.02 -1.13
N LEU A 53 1.33 -4.80 -2.43
CA LEU A 53 0.20 -5.38 -3.15
C LEU A 53 0.31 -6.92 -3.19
N ALA A 54 1.51 -7.46 -3.44
CA ALA A 54 1.73 -8.89 -3.43
C ALA A 54 1.41 -9.51 -2.06
N ILE A 55 1.87 -8.91 -0.96
CA ILE A 55 1.53 -9.33 0.41
C ILE A 55 0.01 -9.34 0.60
N SER A 56 -0.68 -8.29 0.15
CA SER A 56 -2.12 -8.13 0.32
C SER A 56 -2.93 -9.16 -0.45
N ILE A 57 -2.53 -9.44 -1.69
CA ILE A 57 -3.15 -10.48 -2.51
C ILE A 57 -2.94 -11.85 -1.85
N LEU A 58 -1.70 -12.17 -1.44
CA LEU A 58 -1.39 -13.45 -0.81
C LEU A 58 -2.17 -13.65 0.49
N LEU A 59 -2.30 -12.63 1.33
CA LEU A 59 -3.12 -12.69 2.54
C LEU A 59 -4.61 -12.83 2.23
N ALA A 60 -5.13 -12.07 1.27
CA ALA A 60 -6.53 -12.14 0.86
C ALA A 60 -6.87 -13.54 0.31
N THR A 61 -6.02 -14.10 -0.56
CA THR A 61 -6.19 -15.47 -1.07
C THR A 61 -6.02 -16.50 0.05
N GLY A 62 -5.06 -16.31 0.96
CA GLY A 62 -4.88 -17.07 2.21
C GLY A 62 -6.18 -17.24 3.00
N ILE A 63 -6.79 -16.11 3.31
CA ILE A 63 -8.00 -16.01 4.12
C ILE A 63 -9.21 -16.54 3.37
N LEU A 64 -9.41 -16.12 2.10
CA LEU A 64 -10.52 -16.59 1.27
C LEU A 64 -10.48 -18.10 1.07
N TYR A 65 -9.30 -18.66 0.80
CA TYR A 65 -9.11 -20.09 0.67
C TYR A 65 -9.49 -20.82 1.96
N THR A 66 -8.99 -20.33 3.11
CA THR A 66 -9.30 -20.92 4.42
C THR A 66 -10.80 -20.89 4.70
N TYR A 67 -11.48 -19.78 4.38
CA TYR A 67 -12.92 -19.64 4.55
C TYR A 67 -13.72 -20.60 3.66
N CYS A 68 -13.40 -20.68 2.37
CA CYS A 68 -14.05 -21.61 1.44
C CYS A 68 -13.79 -23.08 1.81
N ALA A 69 -12.59 -23.41 2.27
CA ALA A 69 -12.19 -24.77 2.62
C ALA A 69 -12.76 -25.23 3.98
N MET A 70 -13.17 -24.32 4.86
CA MET A 70 -13.68 -24.64 6.19
C MET A 70 -15.04 -25.37 6.15
N ASP A 71 -15.89 -25.04 5.19
CA ASP A 71 -17.23 -25.63 5.04
C ASP A 71 -17.24 -26.86 4.10
N LEU A 72 -16.09 -27.21 3.49
CA LEU A 72 -15.96 -28.36 2.61
C LEU A 72 -15.58 -29.61 3.41
N PRO A 73 -16.21 -30.77 3.14
CA PRO A 73 -15.78 -32.03 3.72
C PRO A 73 -14.34 -32.34 3.25
N THR A 74 -13.49 -32.81 4.17
CA THR A 74 -12.03 -32.99 4.00
C THR A 74 -11.63 -33.82 2.77
N ASP A 75 -12.49 -34.74 2.36
CA ASP A 75 -12.41 -35.59 1.18
C ASP A 75 -12.54 -34.84 -0.16
N LYS A 76 -13.08 -33.62 -0.14
CA LYS A 76 -13.17 -32.73 -1.33
C LYS A 76 -12.09 -31.66 -1.36
N ILE A 77 -11.26 -31.56 -0.32
CA ILE A 77 -10.20 -30.56 -0.23
C ILE A 77 -8.93 -31.14 -0.87
N SER A 78 -8.59 -30.68 -2.08
CA SER A 78 -7.38 -31.15 -2.78
C SER A 78 -6.07 -30.67 -2.16
N LEU A 79 -6.10 -29.59 -1.37
CA LEU A 79 -4.92 -29.02 -0.71
C LEU A 79 -5.25 -28.72 0.76
N PRO A 80 -4.64 -29.40 1.73
CA PRO A 80 -4.87 -29.08 3.13
C PRO A 80 -4.55 -27.61 3.42
N ILE A 81 -5.37 -26.95 4.24
CA ILE A 81 -5.20 -25.53 4.60
C ILE A 81 -3.78 -25.27 5.13
N LYS A 82 -3.25 -26.19 5.95
CA LYS A 82 -1.87 -26.13 6.46
C LYS A 82 -0.84 -26.04 5.35
N ASP A 83 -0.97 -26.88 4.32
CA ASP A 83 -0.01 -26.96 3.23
C ASP A 83 -0.10 -25.72 2.33
N PHE A 84 -1.31 -25.18 2.16
CA PHE A 84 -1.49 -23.89 1.49
C PHE A 84 -0.75 -22.76 2.21
N TRP A 85 -0.91 -22.64 3.54
CA TRP A 85 -0.22 -21.64 4.35
C TRP A 85 1.31 -21.83 4.34
N LEU A 86 1.81 -23.06 4.30
CA LEU A 86 3.23 -23.36 4.17
C LEU A 86 3.82 -22.87 2.83
N ILE A 87 3.02 -22.81 1.76
CA ILE A 87 3.44 -22.28 0.46
C ILE A 87 3.46 -20.74 0.47
N ILE A 88 2.42 -20.11 1.00
CA ILE A 88 2.29 -18.64 0.93
C ILE A 88 3.11 -17.90 2.01
N ALA A 89 3.36 -18.50 3.17
CA ALA A 89 4.10 -17.85 4.26
C ALA A 89 5.55 -17.45 3.89
N PRO A 90 6.36 -18.29 3.20
CA PRO A 90 7.67 -17.88 2.69
C PRO A 90 7.60 -16.72 1.69
N LEU A 91 6.59 -16.70 0.81
CA LEU A 91 6.40 -15.63 -0.18
C LEU A 91 6.07 -14.29 0.49
N ILE A 92 5.18 -14.32 1.48
CA ILE A 92 4.86 -13.14 2.29
C ILE A 92 6.11 -12.67 3.06
N THR A 93 6.83 -13.60 3.69
CA THR A 93 8.05 -13.29 4.45
C THR A 93 9.12 -12.65 3.57
N LEU A 94 9.30 -13.16 2.35
CA LEU A 94 10.23 -12.61 1.37
C LEU A 94 9.82 -11.18 0.95
N ALA A 95 8.53 -10.97 0.64
CA ALA A 95 8.03 -9.66 0.24
C ALA A 95 8.11 -8.63 1.38
N ILE A 96 7.87 -9.06 2.63
CA ILE A 96 8.08 -8.25 3.84
C ILE A 96 9.58 -7.93 3.99
N GLY A 97 10.45 -8.93 3.92
CA GLY A 97 11.89 -8.76 4.00
C GLY A 97 12.43 -7.78 2.95
N TYR A 98 11.89 -7.83 1.73
CA TYR A 98 12.15 -6.85 0.68
C TYR A 98 11.69 -5.44 1.07
N LEU A 99 10.43 -5.30 1.52
CA LEU A 99 9.81 -4.01 1.87
C LEU A 99 10.55 -3.28 3.00
N PHE A 100 11.09 -4.03 3.96
CA PHE A 100 11.83 -3.47 5.10
C PHE A 100 13.34 -3.44 4.92
N GLY A 101 13.91 -4.33 4.11
CA GLY A 101 15.36 -4.40 3.83
C GLY A 101 15.88 -3.23 2.97
N ASP A 102 15.05 -2.67 2.09
CA ASP A 102 15.42 -1.55 1.21
C ASP A 102 15.64 -0.21 1.97
N LYS A 103 15.27 -0.13 3.26
CA LYS A 103 15.46 1.09 4.07
C LYS A 103 16.89 1.23 4.62
N SER A 104 17.65 0.12 4.69
CA SER A 104 19.00 0.10 5.28
C SER A 104 20.06 0.75 4.38
N LYS A 105 19.90 0.76 3.05
CA LYS A 105 20.94 1.25 2.13
C LYS A 105 20.98 2.77 1.93
N LYS A 106 20.01 3.52 2.46
CA LYS A 106 19.90 4.98 2.22
C LYS A 106 20.62 5.84 3.28
N ASN A 107 21.11 5.24 4.36
CA ASN A 107 21.78 5.97 5.45
C ASN A 107 23.32 5.89 5.40
N GLU A 108 23.90 5.39 4.30
CA GLU A 108 25.35 5.22 4.13
C GLU A 108 25.95 5.99 2.93
N SER A 109 25.26 7.02 2.42
CA SER A 109 25.81 7.90 1.37
C SER A 109 25.68 9.37 1.72
#